data_AF-A0A2E4QE29-F1
#
_entry.id   AF-A0A2E4QE29-F1
#
_cell.length_a   1.000
_cell.length_b   1.000
_cell.length_c   1.000
_cell.angle_alpha   90.00
_cell.angle_beta   90.00
_cell.angle_gamma   90.00
#
_symmetry.space_group_name_H-M   'P 1'
#
loop_
_entity.id
_entity.type
_entity.pdbx_description
1 polymer ?
#
loop_
_entity_poly.entity_id
_entity_poly.type
_entity_poly.pdbx_seq_one_letter_code
_entity_poly.pdbx_strand_id
1 'polypeptide(L)'
;MVKLDFNKPIVIKNRKLDSHNQALCKEFSEKGDLFNQLGLIPNYFARKIFTRACRQVMQCDQSLDSIETIDETLHHKKIRRYNVNKTATKKVLLYFHGGSFVYGSIDSHDGICRTIARETDINTICFDYSLSPENKFPHALNDSLAVYDHIMETNNLSEEDIIFIGESAGANLAISLCIKLNQIHRKQPSKLILIVPPSGQLHHFGSDSSIAYSNGPSRLDIEACRRYTNLYIGDNDWNNPLIFPILQQDYSFIADTLIVTAGFDVLRDDGIALFHKIKNTKKHTYHLCFDTLTHEFLFLHHHIPVVNELFKLLRVFCRDDYRSSITNVMSDINNNLILYELSES
;
A
#
# COMPACT_ATOMS: atom_id res chain seq x y z
N MET A 1 4.78 -13.69 24.03
CA MET A 1 4.84 -12.29 23.59
C MET A 1 5.41 -11.45 24.71
N VAL A 2 6.51 -10.74 24.47
CA VAL A 2 6.97 -9.68 25.37
C VAL A 2 5.99 -8.53 25.22
N LYS A 3 5.29 -8.15 26.29
CA LYS A 3 4.35 -7.03 26.24
C LYS A 3 5.17 -5.73 26.27
N LEU A 4 5.09 -4.94 25.19
CA LEU A 4 5.75 -3.64 25.12
C LEU A 4 5.14 -2.69 26.17
N ASP A 5 6.00 -1.98 26.91
CA ASP A 5 5.58 -0.92 27.82
C ASP A 5 5.53 0.41 27.06
N PHE A 6 4.36 0.74 26.53
CA PHE A 6 4.15 1.98 25.78
C PHE A 6 4.21 3.26 26.64
N ASN A 7 4.43 3.16 27.97
CA ASN A 7 4.70 4.31 28.82
C ASN A 7 6.15 4.79 28.75
N LYS A 8 7.04 4.02 28.12
CA LYS A 8 8.45 4.38 27.89
C LYS A 8 8.72 4.46 26.39
N PRO A 9 9.71 5.25 25.94
CA PRO A 9 10.11 5.27 24.53
C PRO A 9 10.41 3.86 24.01
N ILE A 10 9.73 3.45 22.94
CA ILE A 10 9.99 2.17 22.29
C ILE A 10 11.19 2.31 21.36
N VAL A 11 12.26 1.56 21.66
CA VAL A 11 13.50 1.54 20.88
C VAL A 11 13.87 0.10 20.51
N ILE A 12 14.02 -0.18 19.21
CA ILE A 12 14.37 -1.51 18.67
C ILE A 12 15.43 -1.35 17.59
N LYS A 13 16.55 -2.09 17.69
CA LYS A 13 17.70 -2.00 16.76
C LYS A 13 18.09 -0.55 16.43
N ASN A 14 18.23 0.28 17.47
CA ASN A 14 18.57 1.73 17.42
C ASN A 14 17.54 2.66 16.76
N ARG A 15 16.37 2.15 16.36
CA ARG A 15 15.26 3.00 15.91
C ARG A 15 14.35 3.32 17.07
N LYS A 16 13.87 4.56 17.14
CA LYS A 16 12.89 5.01 18.13
C LYS A 16 11.54 5.21 17.43
N LEU A 17 10.48 4.65 17.99
CA LEU A 17 9.13 4.80 17.47
C LEU A 17 8.71 6.27 17.60
N ASP A 18 8.04 6.80 16.57
CA ASP A 18 7.45 8.13 16.63
C ASP A 18 6.49 8.25 17.83
N SER A 19 6.52 9.39 18.52
CA SER A 19 5.73 9.55 19.75
C SER A 19 4.22 9.54 19.52
N HIS A 20 3.74 10.03 18.37
CA HIS A 20 2.32 9.97 18.02
C HIS A 20 1.93 8.55 17.65
N ASN A 21 2.76 7.87 16.84
CA ASN A 21 2.55 6.46 16.53
C ASN A 21 2.53 5.61 17.81
N GLN A 22 3.42 5.88 18.78
CA GLN A 22 3.47 5.21 20.06
C GLN A 22 2.21 5.44 20.91
N ALA A 23 1.72 6.68 20.97
CA ALA A 23 0.51 7.02 21.70
C ALA A 23 -0.71 6.25 21.15
N LEU A 24 -0.81 6.11 19.83
CA LEU A 24 -1.86 5.31 19.19
C LEU A 24 -1.71 3.83 19.52
N CYS A 25 -0.50 3.26 19.40
CA CYS A 25 -0.25 1.87 19.78
C CYS A 25 -0.64 1.59 21.25
N LYS A 26 -0.38 2.54 22.16
CA LYS A 26 -0.82 2.48 23.56
C LYS A 26 -2.35 2.44 23.65
N GLU A 27 -3.03 3.38 23.02
CA GLU A 27 -4.48 3.49 23.05
C GLU A 27 -5.15 2.20 22.56
N PHE A 28 -4.67 1.67 21.44
CA PHE A 28 -5.17 0.41 20.90
C PHE A 28 -4.90 -0.77 21.84
N SER A 29 -3.73 -0.82 22.49
CA SER A 29 -3.41 -1.86 23.48
C SER A 29 -4.28 -1.78 24.73
N GLU A 30 -4.72 -0.59 25.16
CA GLU A 30 -5.51 -0.38 26.38
C GLU A 30 -7.01 -0.62 26.15
N LYS A 31 -7.54 -0.18 24.99
CA LYS A 31 -8.96 -0.34 24.63
C LYS A 31 -9.32 -1.76 24.15
N GLY A 32 -8.32 -2.62 23.95
CA GLY A 32 -8.47 -3.92 23.34
C GLY A 32 -8.43 -3.79 21.83
N ASP A 33 -7.31 -4.18 21.25
CA ASP A 33 -7.11 -4.07 19.81
C ASP A 33 -7.98 -5.11 19.08
N LEU A 34 -9.00 -4.61 18.37
CA LEU A 34 -9.89 -5.41 17.54
C LEU A 34 -9.11 -6.24 16.49
N PHE A 35 -7.93 -5.79 16.07
CA PHE A 35 -7.08 -6.51 15.13
C PHE A 35 -6.53 -7.82 15.71
N ASN A 36 -6.35 -7.91 17.03
CA ASN A 36 -5.87 -9.13 17.70
C ASN A 36 -6.84 -10.32 17.56
N GLN A 37 -8.10 -10.06 17.20
CA GLN A 37 -9.13 -11.10 17.02
C GLN A 37 -9.23 -11.62 15.59
N LEU A 38 -8.66 -10.93 14.60
CA LEU A 38 -8.92 -11.19 13.18
C LEU A 38 -8.49 -12.58 12.71
N GLY A 39 -7.52 -13.19 13.38
CA GLY A 39 -7.06 -14.56 13.11
C GLY A 39 -7.70 -15.64 13.99
N LEU A 40 -8.55 -15.27 14.94
CA LEU A 40 -9.13 -16.17 15.95
C LEU A 40 -10.62 -16.47 15.70
N ILE A 41 -11.25 -15.77 14.76
CA ILE A 41 -12.67 -15.86 14.45
C ILE A 41 -12.88 -16.14 12.95
N PRO A 42 -14.07 -16.62 12.54
CA PRO A 42 -14.37 -16.83 11.13
C PRO A 42 -14.19 -15.54 10.29
N ASN A 43 -13.62 -15.68 9.09
CA ASN A 43 -13.24 -14.56 8.22
C ASN A 43 -14.39 -13.58 7.94
N TYR A 44 -15.63 -14.08 7.85
CA TYR A 44 -16.81 -13.22 7.70
C TYR A 44 -16.93 -12.16 8.81
N PHE A 45 -16.74 -12.55 10.07
CA PHE A 45 -16.81 -11.62 11.20
C PHE A 45 -15.54 -10.76 11.28
N ALA A 46 -14.37 -11.35 11.03
CA ALA A 46 -13.10 -10.63 11.01
C ALA A 46 -13.10 -9.48 9.98
N ARG A 47 -13.62 -9.70 8.76
CA ARG A 47 -13.76 -8.66 7.74
C ARG A 47 -14.59 -7.48 8.22
N LYS A 48 -15.73 -7.72 8.90
CA LYS A 48 -16.56 -6.66 9.46
C LYS A 48 -15.84 -5.86 10.55
N ILE A 49 -15.10 -6.56 11.42
CA ILE A 49 -14.31 -5.94 12.47
C ILE A 49 -13.19 -5.08 11.87
N PHE A 50 -12.49 -5.60 10.86
CA PHE A 50 -11.45 -4.87 10.12
C PHE A 50 -12.02 -3.58 9.50
N THR A 51 -13.12 -3.67 8.74
CA THR A 51 -13.76 -2.48 8.15
C THR A 51 -14.18 -1.48 9.21
N ARG A 52 -14.77 -1.92 10.32
CA ARG A 52 -15.16 -1.03 11.42
C ARG A 52 -13.94 -0.33 12.03
N ALA A 53 -12.86 -1.07 12.29
CA ALA A 53 -11.66 -0.53 12.90
C ALA A 53 -11.00 0.52 11.98
N CYS A 54 -10.82 0.22 10.69
CA CYS A 54 -10.30 1.19 9.73
C CYS A 54 -11.16 2.46 9.67
N ARG A 55 -12.49 2.31 9.62
CA ARG A 55 -13.41 3.47 9.61
C ARG A 55 -13.32 4.29 10.89
N GLN A 56 -13.20 3.66 12.05
CA GLN A 56 -13.08 4.38 13.32
C GLN A 56 -11.80 5.20 13.40
N VAL A 57 -10.69 4.66 12.92
CA VAL A 57 -9.40 5.37 12.86
C VAL A 57 -9.46 6.57 11.90
N MET A 58 -10.14 6.41 10.76
CA MET A 58 -10.23 7.46 9.72
C MET A 58 -11.29 8.54 9.98
N GLN A 59 -12.24 8.34 10.92
CA GLN A 59 -13.39 9.22 11.13
C GLN A 59 -13.06 10.62 11.71
N CYS A 60 -11.78 10.94 11.93
CA CYS A 60 -11.39 12.20 12.55
C CYS A 60 -11.39 13.43 11.62
N ASP A 61 -11.56 13.26 10.30
CA ASP A 61 -11.51 14.37 9.34
C ASP A 61 -12.81 14.53 8.52
N GLN A 62 -13.75 15.31 9.06
CA GLN A 62 -15.01 15.65 8.39
C GLN A 62 -14.83 16.47 7.11
N SER A 63 -13.65 17.07 6.87
CA SER A 63 -13.41 17.81 5.63
C SER A 63 -13.34 16.89 4.40
N LEU A 64 -13.14 15.59 4.59
CA LEU A 64 -13.14 14.59 3.51
C LEU A 64 -14.55 14.28 2.98
N ASP A 65 -15.60 14.69 3.69
CA ASP A 65 -17.00 14.49 3.26
C ASP A 65 -17.35 15.32 2.02
N SER A 66 -16.56 16.35 1.68
CA SER A 66 -16.74 17.13 0.46
C SER A 66 -16.34 16.39 -0.82
N ILE A 67 -15.63 15.26 -0.71
CA ILE A 67 -15.25 14.44 -1.87
C ILE A 67 -16.47 13.65 -2.35
N GLU A 68 -16.95 13.96 -3.54
CA GLU A 68 -18.08 13.25 -4.15
C GLU A 68 -17.66 11.82 -4.49
N THR A 69 -18.48 10.83 -4.08
CA THR A 69 -18.24 9.42 -4.41
C THR A 69 -19.34 8.82 -5.26
N ILE A 70 -18.96 8.03 -6.26
CA ILE A 70 -19.88 7.29 -7.13
C ILE A 70 -19.52 5.81 -7.06
N ASP A 71 -20.50 4.99 -6.68
CA ASP A 71 -20.36 3.53 -6.64
C ASP A 71 -20.92 2.90 -7.91
N GLU A 72 -20.18 1.96 -8.48
CA GLU A 72 -20.61 1.10 -9.58
C GLU A 72 -20.26 -0.36 -9.28
N THR A 73 -20.65 -1.28 -10.15
CA THR A 73 -20.39 -2.71 -9.97
C THR A 73 -20.01 -3.36 -11.29
N LEU A 74 -18.93 -4.14 -11.25
CA LEU A 74 -18.46 -4.98 -12.36
C LEU A 74 -18.37 -6.42 -11.86
N HIS A 75 -19.13 -7.36 -12.46
CA HIS A 75 -19.09 -8.78 -12.07
C HIS A 75 -19.19 -9.03 -10.54
N HIS A 76 -20.10 -8.33 -9.86
CA HIS A 76 -20.28 -8.33 -8.40
C HIS A 76 -19.14 -7.71 -7.57
N LYS A 77 -18.13 -7.12 -8.22
CA LYS A 77 -17.08 -6.32 -7.59
C LYS A 77 -17.55 -4.88 -7.49
N LYS A 78 -17.60 -4.32 -6.29
CA LYS A 78 -17.92 -2.91 -6.11
C LYS A 78 -16.72 -2.07 -6.52
N ILE A 79 -16.98 -0.95 -7.17
CA ILE A 79 -15.99 0.03 -7.55
C ILE A 79 -16.50 1.36 -6.99
N ARG A 80 -15.65 2.12 -6.29
CA ARG A 80 -15.95 3.46 -5.78
C ARG A 80 -14.99 4.46 -6.39
N ARG A 81 -15.55 5.48 -7.04
CA ARG A 81 -14.85 6.60 -7.63
C ARG A 81 -14.92 7.78 -6.66
N TYR A 82 -13.80 8.43 -6.42
CA TYR A 82 -13.64 9.61 -5.57
C TYR A 82 -13.29 10.78 -6.48
N ASN A 83 -14.25 11.67 -6.71
CA ASN A 83 -14.12 12.73 -7.67
C ASN A 83 -13.57 13.99 -7.01
N VAL A 84 -12.48 14.50 -7.56
CA VAL A 84 -11.94 15.82 -7.27
C VAL A 84 -12.03 16.67 -8.52
N ASN A 85 -12.35 17.96 -8.32
CA ASN A 85 -12.40 19.02 -9.32
C ASN A 85 -12.53 18.56 -10.79
N LYS A 86 -13.77 18.52 -11.33
CA LYS A 86 -14.15 17.90 -12.64
C LYS A 86 -13.41 18.43 -13.89
N THR A 87 -12.45 19.34 -13.76
CA THR A 87 -11.83 20.09 -14.87
C THR A 87 -10.29 20.06 -14.91
N ALA A 88 -9.59 19.48 -13.93
CA ALA A 88 -8.14 19.71 -13.76
C ALA A 88 -7.20 18.71 -14.49
N THR A 89 -7.54 17.43 -14.62
CA THR A 89 -6.67 16.42 -15.26
C THR A 89 -7.44 15.19 -15.76
N LYS A 90 -6.93 14.51 -16.80
CA LYS A 90 -7.42 13.18 -17.24
C LYS A 90 -6.85 12.02 -16.42
N LYS A 91 -5.84 12.29 -15.58
CA LYS A 91 -5.19 11.25 -14.77
C LYS A 91 -6.18 10.62 -13.79
N VAL A 92 -6.05 9.31 -13.58
CA VAL A 92 -6.80 8.55 -12.58
C VAL A 92 -5.87 7.66 -11.77
N LEU A 93 -6.03 7.71 -10.45
CA LEU A 93 -5.38 6.82 -9.50
C LEU A 93 -6.23 5.56 -9.31
N LEU A 94 -5.76 4.42 -9.82
CA LEU A 94 -6.36 3.12 -9.51
C LEU A 94 -5.74 2.60 -8.20
N TYR A 95 -6.54 2.62 -7.14
CA TYR A 95 -6.15 2.25 -5.79
C TYR A 95 -6.44 0.78 -5.48
N PHE A 96 -5.39 0.04 -5.14
CA PHE A 96 -5.42 -1.35 -4.74
C PHE A 96 -5.35 -1.41 -3.21
N HIS A 97 -6.45 -1.79 -2.56
CA HIS A 97 -6.53 -1.80 -1.10
C HIS A 97 -5.68 -2.89 -0.47
N GLY A 98 -5.18 -2.68 0.75
CA GLY A 98 -4.49 -3.69 1.53
C GLY A 98 -5.43 -4.58 2.33
N GLY A 99 -4.88 -5.32 3.28
CA GLY A 99 -5.63 -6.30 4.10
C GLY A 99 -5.21 -7.75 3.91
N SER A 100 -3.94 -8.01 3.55
CA SER A 100 -3.37 -9.36 3.47
C SER A 100 -4.12 -10.33 2.55
N PHE A 101 -4.78 -9.83 1.50
CA PHE A 101 -5.66 -10.59 0.58
C PHE A 101 -6.89 -11.26 1.24
N VAL A 102 -7.06 -11.11 2.56
CA VAL A 102 -8.14 -11.74 3.34
C VAL A 102 -9.15 -10.70 3.85
N TYR A 103 -8.70 -9.47 4.06
CA TYR A 103 -9.49 -8.32 4.50
C TYR A 103 -9.41 -7.18 3.49
N GLY A 104 -10.02 -6.06 3.86
CA GLY A 104 -10.10 -4.89 3.02
C GLY A 104 -11.37 -4.88 2.16
N SER A 105 -11.72 -3.68 1.73
CA SER A 105 -12.83 -3.34 0.85
C SER A 105 -12.79 -1.84 0.59
N ILE A 106 -13.56 -1.37 -0.40
CA ILE A 106 -13.80 0.05 -0.64
C ILE A 106 -14.27 0.80 0.62
N ASP A 107 -15.03 0.15 1.51
CA ASP A 107 -15.55 0.77 2.73
C ASP A 107 -14.51 0.89 3.84
N SER A 108 -13.55 -0.04 3.90
CA SER A 108 -12.45 0.02 4.88
C SER A 108 -11.38 1.05 4.50
N HIS A 109 -11.22 1.31 3.20
CA HIS A 109 -10.21 2.24 2.67
C HIS A 109 -10.83 3.57 2.17
N ASP A 110 -12.11 3.81 2.46
CA ASP A 110 -12.84 5.00 2.00
C ASP A 110 -12.12 6.31 2.39
N GLY A 111 -11.79 6.46 3.67
CA GLY A 111 -11.15 7.67 4.17
C GLY A 111 -9.75 7.91 3.57
N ILE A 112 -8.95 6.86 3.36
CA ILE A 112 -7.62 7.03 2.77
C ILE A 112 -7.72 7.35 1.28
N CYS A 113 -8.67 6.76 0.55
CA CYS A 113 -8.91 7.09 -0.85
C CYS A 113 -9.40 8.55 -1.01
N ARG A 114 -10.29 9.02 -0.13
CA ARG A 114 -10.69 10.44 -0.08
C ARG A 114 -9.49 11.36 0.17
N THR A 115 -8.64 10.98 1.12
CA THR A 115 -7.41 11.74 1.43
C THR A 115 -6.49 11.81 0.23
N ILE A 116 -6.19 10.68 -0.40
CA ILE A 116 -5.33 10.62 -1.60
C ILE A 116 -5.92 11.46 -2.72
N ALA A 117 -7.22 11.34 -3.00
CA ALA A 117 -7.89 12.15 -4.01
C ALA A 117 -7.73 13.65 -3.72
N ARG A 118 -8.04 14.09 -2.49
CA ARG A 118 -7.91 15.49 -2.06
C ARG A 118 -6.47 15.99 -2.17
N GLU A 119 -5.52 15.21 -1.67
CA GLU A 119 -4.13 15.64 -1.56
C GLU A 119 -3.37 15.61 -2.88
N THR A 120 -3.80 14.79 -3.83
CA THR A 120 -3.20 14.75 -5.17
C THR A 120 -3.94 15.62 -6.18
N ASP A 121 -5.20 15.99 -5.90
CA ASP A 121 -6.14 16.59 -6.86
C ASP A 121 -6.33 15.71 -8.13
N ILE A 122 -6.30 14.38 -7.93
CA ILE A 122 -6.50 13.37 -8.97
C ILE A 122 -7.65 12.46 -8.58
N ASN A 123 -8.55 12.19 -9.53
CA ASN A 123 -9.64 11.25 -9.35
C ASN A 123 -9.08 9.88 -8.94
N THR A 124 -9.58 9.34 -7.83
CA THR A 124 -9.15 8.05 -7.31
C THR A 124 -10.26 7.03 -7.50
N ILE A 125 -9.91 5.79 -7.82
CA ILE A 125 -10.86 4.68 -7.96
C ILE A 125 -10.36 3.53 -7.11
N CYS A 126 -11.15 3.09 -6.14
CA CYS A 126 -10.89 1.88 -5.35
C CYS A 126 -11.92 0.81 -5.73
N PHE A 127 -11.54 -0.46 -5.64
CA PHE A 127 -12.43 -1.56 -5.99
C PHE A 127 -12.27 -2.73 -5.04
N ASP A 128 -13.35 -3.50 -4.86
CA ASP A 128 -13.33 -4.75 -4.13
C ASP A 128 -12.79 -5.86 -5.06
N TYR A 129 -11.72 -6.53 -4.67
CA TYR A 129 -11.23 -7.73 -5.35
C TYR A 129 -11.56 -9.00 -4.55
N SER A 130 -11.50 -10.15 -5.20
CA SER A 130 -11.72 -11.47 -4.59
C SER A 130 -10.79 -11.72 -3.41
N LEU A 131 -11.37 -12.02 -2.25
CA LEU A 131 -10.61 -12.29 -1.02
C LEU A 131 -10.43 -13.80 -0.79
N SER A 132 -9.29 -14.13 -0.21
CA SER A 132 -8.93 -15.46 0.26
C SER A 132 -9.49 -15.72 1.66
N PRO A 133 -9.68 -17.00 2.04
CA PRO A 133 -9.36 -18.23 1.31
C PRO A 133 -10.43 -18.70 0.32
N GLU A 134 -11.60 -18.06 0.25
CA GLU A 134 -12.69 -18.45 -0.64
C GLU A 134 -12.27 -18.36 -2.10
N ASN A 135 -11.49 -17.34 -2.43
CA ASN A 135 -10.94 -17.10 -3.75
C ASN A 135 -9.43 -16.88 -3.62
N LYS A 136 -8.67 -17.97 -3.75
CA LYS A 136 -7.20 -17.96 -3.70
C LYS A 136 -6.60 -17.34 -4.97
N PHE A 137 -5.28 -17.12 -5.00
CA PHE A 137 -4.57 -16.75 -6.23
C PHE A 137 -4.99 -17.67 -7.40
N PRO A 138 -5.25 -17.14 -8.62
CA PRO A 138 -5.05 -15.75 -9.06
C PRO A 138 -6.32 -14.86 -9.07
N HIS A 139 -7.38 -15.21 -8.34
CA HIS A 139 -8.68 -14.49 -8.47
C HIS A 139 -8.58 -12.98 -8.25
N ALA A 140 -7.89 -12.53 -7.21
CA ALA A 140 -7.70 -11.09 -6.94
C ALA A 140 -6.97 -10.36 -8.09
N LEU A 141 -5.99 -11.01 -8.71
CA LEU A 141 -5.24 -10.46 -9.84
C LEU A 141 -6.10 -10.40 -11.12
N ASN A 142 -6.90 -11.44 -11.36
CA ASN A 142 -7.83 -11.46 -12.49
C ASN A 142 -8.92 -10.40 -12.35
N ASP A 143 -9.48 -10.23 -11.14
CA ASP A 143 -10.43 -9.14 -10.86
C ASP A 143 -9.80 -7.77 -11.09
N SER A 144 -8.55 -7.59 -10.66
CA SER A 144 -7.80 -6.36 -10.85
C SER A 144 -7.60 -6.00 -12.33
N LEU A 145 -7.28 -7.00 -13.17
CA LEU A 145 -7.17 -6.81 -14.61
C LEU A 145 -8.52 -6.45 -15.24
N ALA A 146 -9.60 -7.14 -14.85
CA ALA A 146 -10.95 -6.87 -15.35
C ALA A 146 -11.44 -5.46 -14.98
N VAL A 147 -11.19 -5.02 -13.74
CA VAL A 147 -11.52 -3.66 -13.29
C VAL A 147 -10.68 -2.61 -14.01
N TYR A 148 -9.38 -2.86 -14.19
CA TYR A 148 -8.51 -1.97 -14.97
C TYR A 148 -9.05 -1.78 -16.41
N ASP A 149 -9.41 -2.87 -17.09
CA ASP A 149 -9.96 -2.81 -18.45
C ASP A 149 -11.29 -2.07 -18.51
N HIS A 150 -12.19 -2.35 -17.57
CA HIS A 150 -13.46 -1.66 -17.46
C HIS A 150 -13.30 -0.14 -17.23
N ILE A 151 -12.38 0.26 -16.36
CA ILE A 151 -12.12 1.68 -16.07
C ILE A 151 -11.52 2.36 -17.30
N MET A 152 -10.58 1.72 -17.98
CA MET A 152 -9.98 2.24 -19.21
C MET A 152 -11.05 2.53 -20.27
N GLU A 153 -11.94 1.57 -20.51
CA GLU A 153 -13.01 1.66 -21.50
C GLU A 153 -14.07 2.71 -21.12
N THR A 154 -14.62 2.63 -19.90
CA THR A 154 -15.75 3.49 -19.48
C THR A 154 -15.39 4.97 -19.38
N ASN A 155 -14.11 5.28 -19.15
CA ASN A 155 -13.63 6.65 -19.01
C ASN A 155 -12.90 7.15 -20.26
N ASN A 156 -12.76 6.33 -21.31
CA ASN A 156 -11.98 6.63 -22.50
C ASN A 156 -10.54 7.08 -22.16
N LEU A 157 -9.89 6.28 -21.31
CA LEU A 157 -8.53 6.53 -20.82
C LEU A 157 -7.52 5.68 -21.61
N SER A 158 -6.28 6.18 -21.67
CA SER A 158 -5.11 5.46 -22.13
C SER A 158 -4.21 5.06 -20.97
N GLU A 159 -3.20 4.22 -21.20
CA GLU A 159 -2.33 3.76 -20.11
C GLU A 159 -1.51 4.92 -19.50
N GLU A 160 -1.26 5.96 -20.30
CA GLU A 160 -0.65 7.21 -19.84
C GLU A 160 -1.57 7.99 -18.89
N ASP A 161 -2.89 7.76 -18.90
CA ASP A 161 -3.82 8.42 -18.00
C ASP A 161 -3.95 7.70 -16.64
N ILE A 162 -3.42 6.48 -16.51
CA ILE A 162 -3.58 5.68 -15.29
C ILE A 162 -2.32 5.70 -14.44
N ILE A 163 -2.51 5.81 -13.13
CA ILE A 163 -1.49 5.59 -12.11
C ILE A 163 -1.96 4.44 -11.22
N PHE A 164 -1.10 3.44 -11.00
CA PHE A 164 -1.37 2.40 -10.02
C PHE A 164 -0.82 2.83 -8.66
N ILE A 165 -1.63 2.71 -7.62
CA ILE A 165 -1.24 2.94 -6.24
C ILE A 165 -1.79 1.84 -5.34
N GLY A 166 -0.96 1.20 -4.54
CA GLY A 166 -1.42 0.16 -3.62
C GLY A 166 -0.73 0.23 -2.26
N GLU A 167 -1.42 -0.32 -1.26
CA GLU A 167 -0.91 -0.45 0.10
C GLU A 167 -0.87 -1.93 0.52
N SER A 168 0.25 -2.36 1.10
CA SER A 168 0.45 -3.73 1.59
C SER A 168 0.09 -4.78 0.52
N ALA A 169 -0.84 -5.70 0.78
CA ALA A 169 -1.32 -6.67 -0.21
C ALA A 169 -1.77 -6.04 -1.54
N GLY A 170 -2.36 -4.83 -1.50
CA GLY A 170 -2.71 -4.07 -2.68
C GLY A 170 -1.51 -3.54 -3.45
N ALA A 171 -0.42 -3.18 -2.76
CA ALA A 171 0.85 -2.84 -3.40
C ALA A 171 1.43 -4.06 -4.14
N ASN A 172 1.34 -5.25 -3.55
CA ASN A 172 1.69 -6.49 -4.26
C ASN A 172 0.80 -6.70 -5.49
N LEU A 173 -0.52 -6.56 -5.38
CA LEU A 173 -1.42 -6.68 -6.54
C LEU A 173 -1.08 -5.69 -7.65
N ALA A 174 -0.77 -4.43 -7.30
CA ALA A 174 -0.43 -3.39 -8.27
C ALA A 174 0.80 -3.78 -9.10
N ILE A 175 1.90 -4.19 -8.45
CA ILE A 175 3.11 -4.63 -9.18
C ILE A 175 2.92 -5.98 -9.89
N SER A 176 2.15 -6.91 -9.30
CA SER A 176 1.82 -8.19 -9.94
C SER A 176 0.98 -7.98 -11.20
N LEU A 177 0.09 -6.97 -11.22
CA LEU A 177 -0.62 -6.56 -12.42
C LEU A 177 0.31 -5.94 -13.47
N CYS A 178 1.30 -5.13 -13.08
CA CYS A 178 2.34 -4.67 -14.00
C CYS A 178 3.08 -5.83 -14.68
N ILE A 179 3.49 -6.85 -13.90
CA ILE A 179 4.11 -8.07 -14.43
C ILE A 179 3.16 -8.80 -15.38
N LYS A 180 1.88 -8.96 -14.99
CA LYS A 180 0.85 -9.59 -15.83
C LYS A 180 0.65 -8.84 -17.15
N LEU A 181 0.57 -7.51 -17.12
CA LEU A 181 0.44 -6.66 -18.32
C LEU A 181 1.62 -6.86 -19.27
N ASN A 182 2.85 -6.94 -18.73
CA ASN A 182 4.03 -7.24 -19.53
C ASN A 182 3.98 -8.65 -20.18
N GLN A 183 3.56 -9.66 -19.42
CA GLN A 183 3.40 -11.04 -19.93
C GLN A 183 2.39 -11.14 -21.08
N ILE A 184 1.40 -10.25 -21.12
CA ILE A 184 0.39 -10.18 -22.19
C ILE A 184 0.66 -9.05 -23.19
N HIS A 185 1.89 -8.50 -23.21
CA HIS A 185 2.35 -7.47 -24.14
C HIS A 185 1.51 -6.19 -24.15
N ARG A 186 0.98 -5.79 -22.99
CA ARG A 186 0.26 -4.53 -22.79
C ARG A 186 1.16 -3.45 -22.20
N LYS A 187 0.85 -2.20 -22.53
CA LYS A 187 1.54 -1.03 -21.98
C LYS A 187 1.33 -0.96 -20.47
N GLN A 188 2.31 -0.37 -19.80
CA GLN A 188 2.26 -0.12 -18.36
C GLN A 188 1.50 1.18 -18.05
N PRO A 189 0.96 1.33 -16.82
CA PRO A 189 0.45 2.62 -16.36
C PRO A 189 1.56 3.68 -16.38
N SER A 190 1.18 4.96 -16.33
CA SER A 190 2.14 6.07 -16.33
C SER A 190 3.04 6.10 -15.09
N LYS A 191 2.55 5.66 -13.93
CA LYS A 191 3.26 5.61 -12.65
C LYS A 191 2.85 4.39 -11.83
N LEU A 192 3.76 3.94 -10.95
CA LEU A 192 3.51 2.90 -9.97
C LEU A 192 3.90 3.38 -8.56
N ILE A 193 2.99 3.28 -7.60
CA ILE A 193 3.22 3.68 -6.21
C ILE A 193 2.94 2.49 -5.30
N LEU A 194 3.95 2.07 -4.55
CA LEU A 194 3.93 0.87 -3.70
C LEU A 194 4.17 1.27 -2.25
N ILE A 195 3.14 1.21 -1.42
CA ILE A 195 3.23 1.54 0.00
C ILE A 195 3.31 0.25 0.81
N VAL A 196 4.39 0.10 1.60
CA VAL A 196 4.74 -1.07 2.42
C VAL A 196 4.56 -2.42 1.70
N PRO A 197 5.13 -2.60 0.49
CA PRO A 197 4.82 -3.75 -0.35
C PRO A 197 5.38 -5.08 0.22
N PRO A 198 4.56 -6.13 0.36
CA PRO A 198 5.02 -7.51 0.49
C PRO A 198 5.46 -7.99 -0.89
N SER A 199 6.73 -7.78 -1.26
CA SER A 199 7.24 -8.16 -2.57
C SER A 199 7.76 -9.60 -2.63
N GLY A 200 8.02 -10.21 -1.48
CA GLY A 200 8.60 -11.55 -1.42
C GLY A 200 8.58 -12.25 -0.07
N GLN A 201 8.02 -11.62 0.98
CA GLN A 201 8.27 -11.89 2.40
C GLN A 201 9.67 -12.46 2.60
N LEU A 202 10.59 -11.69 2.03
CA LEU A 202 11.90 -11.97 1.50
C LEU A 202 12.30 -13.45 1.49
N HIS A 203 11.68 -14.16 0.56
CA HIS A 203 11.91 -15.58 0.31
C HIS A 203 11.58 -16.47 1.51
N HIS A 204 10.47 -16.08 2.12
CA HIS A 204 9.56 -16.87 2.95
C HIS A 204 9.95 -16.91 4.42
N PHE A 205 9.96 -15.70 4.98
CA PHE A 205 9.66 -15.38 6.37
C PHE A 205 10.86 -15.10 7.28
N GLY A 206 12.02 -14.74 6.73
CA GLY A 206 13.16 -14.32 7.56
C GLY A 206 14.04 -13.24 6.93
N SER A 207 13.93 -12.00 7.41
CA SER A 207 14.92 -10.90 7.30
C SER A 207 15.35 -10.41 8.67
N ASP A 208 16.35 -9.51 8.63
CA ASP A 208 16.65 -8.64 9.75
C ASP A 208 15.45 -7.82 10.24
N SER A 209 14.59 -7.28 9.35
CA SER A 209 13.37 -6.57 9.73
C SER A 209 12.32 -7.50 10.33
N SER A 210 12.05 -8.64 9.71
CA SER A 210 11.01 -9.56 10.17
C SER A 210 11.32 -10.10 11.56
N ILE A 211 12.59 -10.43 11.82
CA ILE A 211 13.04 -10.90 13.14
C ILE A 211 12.99 -9.76 14.17
N ALA A 212 13.48 -8.57 13.81
CA ALA A 212 13.56 -7.45 14.75
C ALA A 212 12.19 -6.96 15.22
N TYR A 213 11.21 -6.94 14.30
CA TYR A 213 9.93 -6.27 14.52
C TYR A 213 8.76 -7.24 14.67
N SER A 214 8.99 -8.56 14.67
CA SER A 214 7.92 -9.56 14.90
C SER A 214 7.25 -9.44 16.28
N ASN A 215 7.92 -8.88 17.29
CA ASN A 215 7.30 -8.52 18.58
C ASN A 215 7.27 -6.99 18.76
N GLY A 216 7.22 -6.27 17.66
CA GLY A 216 7.24 -4.82 17.60
C GLY A 216 5.86 -4.18 17.86
N PRO A 217 5.77 -2.86 17.73
CA PRO A 217 4.55 -2.09 17.99
C PRO A 217 3.52 -2.16 16.84
N SER A 218 3.89 -2.73 15.69
CA SER A 218 3.03 -2.95 14.53
C SER A 218 1.97 -4.03 14.82
N ARG A 219 0.79 -3.90 14.18
CA ARG A 219 -0.27 -4.94 14.19
C ARG A 219 0.03 -6.11 13.26
N LEU A 220 0.94 -5.90 12.33
CA LEU A 220 1.44 -6.94 11.44
C LEU A 220 2.71 -7.54 12.05
N ASP A 221 2.67 -8.86 12.29
CA ASP A 221 3.81 -9.67 12.67
C ASP A 221 4.12 -10.73 11.59
N ILE A 222 5.25 -11.43 11.74
CA ILE A 222 5.70 -12.41 10.75
C ILE A 222 4.80 -13.66 10.69
N GLU A 223 4.11 -14.00 11.77
CA GLU A 223 3.21 -15.14 11.82
C GLU A 223 1.90 -14.83 11.08
N ALA A 224 1.40 -13.61 11.21
CA ALA A 224 0.32 -13.08 10.40
C ALA A 224 0.70 -13.08 8.92
N CYS A 225 1.89 -12.57 8.55
CA CYS A 225 2.38 -12.65 7.17
C CYS A 225 2.38 -14.09 6.64
N ARG A 226 2.92 -15.04 7.41
CA ARG A 226 2.95 -16.47 7.05
C ARG A 226 1.54 -17.02 6.86
N ARG A 227 0.67 -16.84 7.84
CA ARG A 227 -0.71 -17.34 7.83
C ARG A 227 -1.49 -16.82 6.62
N TYR A 228 -1.48 -15.51 6.39
CA TYR A 228 -2.25 -14.93 5.31
C TYR A 228 -1.67 -15.24 3.92
N THR A 229 -0.35 -15.33 3.80
CA THR A 229 0.30 -15.80 2.57
C THR A 229 -0.16 -17.22 2.22
N ASN A 230 -0.21 -18.14 3.19
CA ASN A 230 -0.73 -19.50 2.96
C ASN A 230 -2.20 -19.52 2.52
N LEU A 231 -3.05 -18.68 3.13
CA LEU A 231 -4.45 -18.56 2.73
C LEU A 231 -4.60 -18.03 1.30
N TYR A 232 -3.74 -17.10 0.89
CA TYR A 232 -3.74 -16.51 -0.45
C TYR A 232 -3.24 -17.46 -1.53
N ILE A 233 -2.10 -18.11 -1.30
CA ILE A 233 -1.44 -18.98 -2.28
C ILE A 233 -2.19 -20.30 -2.44
N GLY A 234 -2.62 -20.92 -1.34
CA GLY A 234 -3.13 -22.29 -1.38
C GLY A 234 -2.10 -23.27 -1.91
N ASP A 235 -2.52 -24.07 -2.90
CA ASP A 235 -1.70 -25.13 -3.49
C ASP A 235 -0.93 -24.66 -4.75
N ASN A 236 -0.88 -23.34 -4.99
CA ASN A 236 -0.15 -22.75 -6.11
C ASN A 236 1.38 -22.78 -5.89
N ASP A 237 2.14 -22.63 -6.98
CA ASP A 237 3.59 -22.57 -6.96
C ASP A 237 4.12 -21.32 -6.23
N TRP A 238 4.93 -21.54 -5.21
CA TRP A 238 5.60 -20.50 -4.43
C TRP A 238 6.74 -19.81 -5.20
N ASN A 239 7.16 -20.34 -6.35
CA ASN A 239 8.14 -19.69 -7.23
C ASN A 239 7.48 -18.80 -8.31
N ASN A 240 6.22 -18.42 -8.12
CA ASN A 240 5.49 -17.62 -9.09
C ASN A 240 5.73 -16.09 -8.91
N PRO A 241 6.28 -15.38 -9.92
CA PRO A 241 6.52 -13.94 -9.83
C PRO A 241 5.25 -13.07 -9.74
N LEU A 242 4.08 -13.62 -10.08
CA LEU A 242 2.79 -12.94 -9.87
C LEU A 242 2.27 -13.05 -8.42
N ILE A 243 2.90 -13.89 -7.60
CA ILE A 243 2.64 -14.01 -6.15
C ILE A 243 3.74 -13.26 -5.38
N PHE A 244 4.99 -13.51 -5.76
CA PHE A 244 6.17 -12.89 -5.17
C PHE A 244 6.92 -12.09 -6.24
N PRO A 245 6.57 -10.80 -6.44
CA PRO A 245 7.21 -9.93 -7.42
C PRO A 245 8.73 -9.96 -7.40
N ILE A 246 9.35 -10.11 -6.23
CA ILE A 246 10.82 -10.20 -6.09
C ILE A 246 11.46 -11.32 -6.92
N LEU A 247 10.71 -12.32 -7.38
CA LEU A 247 11.19 -13.40 -8.26
C LEU A 247 11.27 -13.01 -9.74
N GLN A 248 10.61 -11.93 -10.15
CA GLN A 248 10.60 -11.44 -11.53
C GLN A 248 12.01 -11.01 -11.94
N GLN A 249 12.56 -11.57 -13.03
CA GLN A 249 13.98 -11.37 -13.39
C GLN A 249 14.28 -9.98 -13.95
N ASP A 250 13.39 -9.47 -14.81
CA ASP A 250 13.55 -8.17 -15.47
C ASP A 250 12.36 -7.27 -15.17
N TYR A 251 12.65 -6.00 -14.84
CA TYR A 251 11.69 -4.94 -14.59
C TYR A 251 11.83 -3.77 -15.57
N SER A 252 12.58 -3.92 -16.66
CA SER A 252 12.81 -2.87 -17.67
C SER A 252 11.53 -2.26 -18.26
N PHE A 253 10.42 -3.00 -18.19
CA PHE A 253 9.11 -2.58 -18.66
C PHE A 253 8.39 -1.59 -17.74
N ILE A 254 8.71 -1.56 -16.43
CA ILE A 254 7.87 -0.92 -15.41
C ILE A 254 7.78 0.60 -15.56
N ALA A 255 6.75 1.22 -14.97
CA ALA A 255 6.60 2.66 -14.93
C ALA A 255 7.63 3.33 -14.01
N ASP A 256 7.72 4.66 -14.05
CA ASP A 256 8.41 5.36 -12.94
C ASP A 256 7.74 4.96 -11.63
N THR A 257 8.55 4.57 -10.65
CA THR A 257 8.08 3.88 -9.45
C THR A 257 8.47 4.62 -8.16
N LEU A 258 7.51 4.78 -7.26
CA LEU A 258 7.74 5.21 -5.88
C LEU A 258 7.47 4.04 -4.93
N ILE A 259 8.46 3.68 -4.12
CA ILE A 259 8.33 2.67 -3.07
C ILE A 259 8.41 3.36 -1.71
N VAL A 260 7.47 3.05 -0.83
CA VAL A 260 7.41 3.61 0.51
C VAL A 260 7.49 2.46 1.52
N THR A 261 8.38 2.54 2.51
CA THR A 261 8.49 1.55 3.58
C THR A 261 8.38 2.19 4.95
N ALA A 262 8.08 1.37 5.97
CA ALA A 262 8.04 1.80 7.37
C ALA A 262 9.16 1.12 8.17
N GLY A 263 9.70 1.80 9.18
CA GLY A 263 10.87 1.33 9.91
C GLY A 263 10.58 0.24 10.92
N PHE A 264 9.44 0.32 11.61
CA PHE A 264 8.92 -0.68 12.55
C PHE A 264 7.97 -1.66 11.84
N ASP A 265 8.39 -2.15 10.69
CA ASP A 265 7.62 -3.04 9.84
C ASP A 265 8.43 -4.32 9.57
N VAL A 266 7.76 -5.46 9.74
CA VAL A 266 8.32 -6.77 9.38
C VAL A 266 8.61 -6.85 7.88
N LEU A 267 7.91 -6.05 7.05
CA LEU A 267 8.02 -6.00 5.58
C LEU A 267 9.00 -4.96 5.04
N ARG A 268 9.71 -4.24 5.91
CA ARG A 268 10.59 -3.18 5.45
C ARG A 268 11.62 -3.69 4.43
N ASP A 269 12.25 -4.81 4.74
CA ASP A 269 13.34 -5.34 3.91
C ASP A 269 12.83 -5.92 2.59
N ASP A 270 11.55 -6.33 2.49
CA ASP A 270 10.90 -6.67 1.22
C ASP A 270 10.91 -5.47 0.26
N GLY A 271 10.36 -4.34 0.72
CA GLY A 271 10.26 -3.14 -0.10
C GLY A 271 11.64 -2.61 -0.53
N ILE A 272 12.62 -2.68 0.38
CA ILE A 272 14.02 -2.33 0.06
C ILE A 272 14.61 -3.27 -0.99
N ALA A 273 14.42 -4.59 -0.85
CA ALA A 273 14.91 -5.56 -1.83
C ALA A 273 14.27 -5.34 -3.21
N LEU A 274 12.97 -5.05 -3.25
CA LEU A 274 12.26 -4.73 -4.48
C LEU A 274 12.78 -3.44 -5.12
N PHE A 275 13.01 -2.40 -4.32
CA PHE A 275 13.64 -1.16 -4.79
C PHE A 275 14.98 -1.44 -5.46
N HIS A 276 15.86 -2.21 -4.82
CA HIS A 276 17.16 -2.56 -5.41
C HIS A 276 17.04 -3.36 -6.71
N LYS A 277 15.96 -4.13 -6.88
CA LYS A 277 15.70 -4.87 -8.11
C LYS A 277 15.21 -3.97 -9.25
N ILE A 278 14.37 -2.99 -8.94
CA ILE A 278 13.77 -2.10 -9.94
C ILE A 278 14.69 -0.92 -10.30
N LYS A 279 15.50 -0.43 -9.35
CA LYS A 279 16.29 0.79 -9.55
C LYS A 279 17.23 0.70 -10.77
N ASN A 280 17.80 -0.46 -11.06
CA ASN A 280 18.75 -0.63 -12.17
C ASN A 280 18.08 -0.63 -13.57
N THR A 281 16.79 -0.32 -13.66
CA THR A 281 16.08 -0.16 -14.93
C THR A 281 16.30 1.24 -15.50
N LYS A 282 15.88 1.47 -16.75
CA LYS A 282 15.93 2.81 -17.39
C LYS A 282 14.86 3.79 -16.86
N LYS A 283 14.11 3.39 -15.84
CA LYS A 283 12.93 4.10 -15.32
C LYS A 283 13.26 4.67 -13.95
N HIS A 284 12.72 5.84 -13.64
CA HIS A 284 13.06 6.49 -12.39
C HIS A 284 12.38 5.76 -11.25
N THR A 285 13.20 5.37 -10.27
CA THR A 285 12.72 4.64 -9.09
C THR A 285 13.17 5.38 -7.85
N TYR A 286 12.23 5.65 -6.97
CA TYR A 286 12.48 6.34 -5.71
C TYR A 286 12.07 5.46 -4.53
N HIS A 287 12.82 5.53 -3.45
CA HIS A 287 12.48 4.87 -2.19
C HIS A 287 12.44 5.87 -1.04
N LEU A 288 11.33 5.87 -0.31
CA LEU A 288 11.10 6.66 0.89
C LEU A 288 10.88 5.73 2.08
N CYS A 289 11.72 5.81 3.11
CA CYS A 289 11.54 5.05 4.35
C CYS A 289 11.11 5.95 5.52
N PHE A 290 9.89 5.72 6.04
CA PHE A 290 9.42 6.24 7.32
C PHE A 290 10.01 5.44 8.48
N ASP A 291 11.26 5.73 8.83
CA ASP A 291 12.08 4.93 9.75
C ASP A 291 11.52 4.81 11.18
N THR A 292 10.60 5.70 11.57
CA THR A 292 10.01 5.77 12.91
C THR A 292 8.56 5.28 12.98
N LEU A 293 7.97 4.81 11.87
CA LEU A 293 6.55 4.45 11.79
C LEU A 293 6.31 2.93 11.68
N THR A 294 5.09 2.50 12.00
CA THR A 294 4.60 1.10 11.84
C THR A 294 3.99 0.84 10.46
N HIS A 295 3.70 -0.42 10.14
CA HIS A 295 3.14 -0.85 8.86
C HIS A 295 1.86 -0.08 8.47
N GLU A 296 0.95 0.11 9.41
CA GLU A 296 -0.35 0.74 9.21
C GLU A 296 -0.35 2.29 9.20
N PHE A 297 0.83 2.93 9.12
CA PHE A 297 0.97 4.38 9.29
C PHE A 297 0.06 5.22 8.39
N LEU A 298 -0.26 4.72 7.20
CA LEU A 298 -1.08 5.43 6.22
C LEU A 298 -2.50 5.72 6.76
N PHE A 299 -3.06 4.79 7.54
CA PHE A 299 -4.36 4.98 8.19
C PHE A 299 -4.29 5.93 9.39
N LEU A 300 -3.09 6.13 9.95
CA LEU A 300 -2.86 6.97 11.12
C LEU A 300 -2.44 8.40 10.75
N HIS A 301 -2.46 8.75 9.46
CA HIS A 301 -1.86 9.99 8.97
C HIS A 301 -2.41 11.27 9.61
N HIS A 302 -3.70 11.31 9.97
CA HIS A 302 -4.31 12.46 10.67
C HIS A 302 -3.69 12.72 12.06
N HIS A 303 -3.14 11.67 12.68
CA HIS A 303 -2.55 11.74 14.01
C HIS A 303 -1.03 11.84 13.98
N ILE A 304 -0.40 11.56 12.83
CA ILE A 304 1.05 11.48 12.69
C ILE A 304 1.47 12.50 11.61
N PRO A 305 1.81 13.75 12.00
CA PRO A 305 2.04 14.84 11.05
C PRO A 305 3.10 14.56 9.97
N VAL A 306 4.12 13.75 10.27
CA VAL A 306 5.17 13.40 9.31
C VAL A 306 4.64 12.65 8.09
N VAL A 307 3.48 11.99 8.19
CA VAL A 307 2.85 11.30 7.05
C VAL A 307 2.37 12.28 5.99
N ASN A 308 2.15 13.57 6.32
CA ASN A 308 1.82 14.60 5.34
C ASN A 308 2.93 14.79 4.28
N GLU A 309 4.17 14.45 4.60
CA GLU A 309 5.27 14.45 3.64
C GLU A 309 5.05 13.45 2.50
N LEU A 310 4.42 12.30 2.78
CA LEU A 310 4.03 11.35 1.73
C LEU A 310 3.06 12.01 0.76
N PHE A 311 2.03 12.69 1.25
CA PHE A 311 1.01 13.29 0.39
C PHE A 311 1.56 14.44 -0.47
N LYS A 312 2.48 15.25 0.07
CA LYS A 312 3.23 16.25 -0.72
C LYS A 312 4.02 15.58 -1.83
N LEU A 313 4.70 14.48 -1.52
CA LEU A 313 5.45 13.71 -2.51
C LEU A 313 4.53 13.11 -3.58
N LEU A 314 3.39 12.51 -3.19
CA LEU A 314 2.40 11.97 -4.13
C LEU A 314 1.86 13.06 -5.07
N ARG A 315 1.53 14.24 -4.54
CA ARG A 315 1.05 15.39 -5.33
C ARG A 315 2.03 15.80 -6.43
N VAL A 316 3.33 15.68 -6.17
CA VAL A 316 4.37 15.98 -7.16
C VAL A 316 4.60 14.80 -8.09
N PHE A 317 4.83 13.59 -7.56
CA PHE A 317 5.18 12.40 -8.33
C PHE A 317 4.13 11.99 -9.36
N CYS A 318 2.84 12.22 -9.07
CA CYS A 318 1.76 11.91 -9.98
C CYS A 318 1.65 12.85 -11.20
N ARG A 319 2.43 13.93 -11.26
CA ARG A 319 2.45 14.86 -12.40
C ARG A 319 3.36 14.35 -13.51
N ASP A 320 3.10 14.77 -14.75
CA ASP A 320 3.94 14.39 -15.89
C ASP A 320 5.34 15.06 -15.82
N ASP A 321 5.41 16.29 -15.30
CA ASP A 321 6.62 17.11 -15.19
C ASP A 321 7.32 17.02 -13.81
N TYR A 322 7.01 15.97 -13.04
CA TYR A 322 7.44 15.83 -11.64
C TYR A 322 8.97 15.92 -11.39
N ARG A 323 9.80 15.60 -12.39
CA ARG A 323 11.26 15.41 -12.23
C ARG A 323 11.99 16.64 -11.69
N SER A 324 11.62 17.84 -12.12
CA SER A 324 12.26 19.08 -11.66
C SER A 324 11.93 19.41 -10.19
N SER A 325 10.79 18.91 -9.69
CA SER A 325 10.24 19.26 -8.39
C SER A 325 10.43 18.17 -7.34
N ILE A 326 10.54 16.90 -7.76
CA ILE A 326 10.61 15.77 -6.84
C ILE A 326 11.89 15.78 -6.00
N THR A 327 13.03 16.15 -6.59
CA THR A 327 14.30 16.26 -5.86
C THR A 327 14.23 17.32 -4.75
N ASN A 328 13.54 18.44 -4.98
CA ASN A 328 13.35 19.48 -3.96
C ASN A 328 12.48 18.96 -2.81
N VAL A 329 11.34 18.34 -3.13
CA VAL A 329 10.45 17.75 -2.10
C VAL A 329 11.19 16.67 -1.32
N MET A 330 11.95 15.81 -1.99
CA MET A 330 12.75 14.78 -1.34
C MET A 330 13.85 15.36 -0.46
N SER A 331 14.52 16.43 -0.89
CA SER A 331 15.53 17.12 -0.08
C SER A 331 14.95 17.72 1.20
N ASP A 332 13.75 18.32 1.13
CA ASP A 332 13.07 18.89 2.30
C ASP A 332 12.69 17.79 3.32
N ILE A 333 12.29 16.64 2.80
CA ILE A 333 11.95 15.44 3.57
C ILE A 333 13.18 14.82 4.28
N ASN A 334 14.37 14.97 3.71
CA ASN A 334 15.63 14.31 4.08
C ASN A 334 16.13 14.62 5.52
N ASN A 335 15.55 15.61 6.20
CA ASN A 335 15.95 15.92 7.58
C ASN A 335 15.57 14.81 8.59
N ASN A 336 14.70 13.85 8.24
CA ASN A 336 14.31 12.74 9.13
C ASN A 336 14.04 11.39 8.45
N LEU A 337 14.24 11.23 7.14
CA LEU A 337 13.86 10.04 6.36
C LEU A 337 15.01 9.51 5.51
N ILE A 338 15.08 8.20 5.28
CA ILE A 338 16.14 7.56 4.47
C ILE A 338 15.66 7.49 3.02
N LEU A 339 16.47 8.06 2.12
CA LEU A 339 16.21 8.15 0.69
C LEU A 339 17.31 7.44 -0.10
N TYR A 340 16.90 6.75 -1.17
CA TYR A 340 17.80 6.25 -2.20
C TYR A 340 17.30 6.75 -3.55
N GLU A 341 18.01 7.72 -4.12
CA GLU A 341 17.81 8.20 -5.50
C GLU A 341 18.91 7.63 -6.40
N LEU A 342 18.59 7.40 -7.67
CA LEU A 342 19.62 7.15 -8.68
C LEU A 342 20.16 8.48 -9.18
N SER A 343 21.46 8.67 -9.03
CA SER A 343 22.23 9.57 -9.89
C SER A 343 22.12 9.08 -11.33
N GLU A 344 21.68 9.94 -12.24
CA GLU A 344 21.84 9.71 -13.68
C GLU A 344 23.32 9.42 -13.96
N SER A 345 23.62 8.28 -14.57
CA SER A 345 24.94 7.92 -15.09
C SER A 345 25.00 8.14 -16.60
#